data_AF-Q3JGS9-F1
#
_entry.id   AF-Q3JGS9-F1
#
_cell.length_a   1.000
_cell.length_b   1.000
_cell.length_c   1.000
_cell.angle_alpha   90.00
_cell.angle_beta   90.00
_cell.angle_gamma   90.00
#
_symmetry.space_group_name_H-M   'P 1'
#
loop_
_entity.id
_entity.type
_entity.pdbx_description
1 polymer ?
#
loop_
_entity_poly.entity_id
_entity_poly.type
_entity_poly.pdbx_seq_one_letter_code
_entity_poly.pdbx_strand_id
1 'polypeptide(L)'
;MLDFDEDFIKIDAAICEYDSVGYAPQRKGESAFQWASIETGCLALLKKAKDVRVGIWHLRACIARRGLSGLADGVRSLADLMSAPVEELHPRALPDESPGETLLIHLGWLAGPQFLHQLGSSRFEDRDATLNDLIGGRAAAIVEDRDYRLRANTLVHDIQDSLSRIRESIAAAEQELNVSRALDLLSVAASRLTQAQAGGADSASVESDAPVDAPAGASAPGAQQPMAGPGGVLRSRQEVGAALDRIVEYFRVHEPSHPAPIFLSRIQRMLGAGFEEVMAELYPEAASLVAQLSRPQSSK
;
A
#
# COMPACT_ATOMS: atom_id res chain seq x y z
N MET A 1 25.52 8.95 -6.98
CA MET A 1 24.74 8.10 -6.07
C MET A 1 23.68 9.00 -5.46
N LEU A 2 22.39 8.67 -5.59
CA LEU A 2 21.30 9.57 -5.17
C LEU A 2 21.23 9.76 -3.64
N ASP A 3 21.85 8.89 -2.84
CA ASP A 3 21.76 8.95 -1.37
C ASP A 3 22.36 10.22 -0.76
N PHE A 4 23.14 10.99 -1.53
CA PHE A 4 23.68 12.30 -1.13
C PHE A 4 23.00 13.48 -1.85
N ASP A 5 22.00 13.22 -2.70
CA ASP A 5 21.25 14.26 -3.41
C ASP A 5 20.27 14.93 -2.44
N GLU A 6 20.28 16.27 -2.40
CA GLU A 6 19.47 17.04 -1.46
C GLU A 6 17.96 16.82 -1.68
N ASP A 7 17.53 16.68 -2.94
CA ASP A 7 16.11 16.43 -3.25
C ASP A 7 15.71 15.01 -2.84
N PHE A 8 16.60 14.03 -3.01
CA PHE A 8 16.37 12.66 -2.56
C PHE A 8 16.17 12.62 -1.04
N ILE A 9 17.09 13.22 -0.28
CA ILE A 9 17.02 13.25 1.19
C ILE A 9 15.74 13.95 1.68
N LYS A 10 15.35 15.06 1.05
CA LYS A 10 14.12 15.78 1.39
C LYS A 10 12.86 14.95 1.13
N ILE A 11 12.78 14.29 -0.01
CA ILE A 11 11.62 13.46 -0.37
C ILE A 11 11.54 12.24 0.53
N ASP A 12 12.67 11.56 0.77
CA ASP A 12 12.76 10.41 1.67
C ASP A 12 12.28 10.78 3.09
N ALA A 13 12.78 11.89 3.64
CA ALA A 13 12.36 12.38 4.95
C ALA A 13 10.86 12.71 5.00
N ALA A 14 10.32 13.37 3.97
CA ALA A 14 8.91 13.70 3.89
C ALA A 14 8.01 12.44 3.81
N ILE A 15 8.42 11.44 3.02
CA ILE A 15 7.70 10.17 2.91
C ILE A 15 7.77 9.39 4.25
N CYS A 16 8.93 9.36 4.90
CA CYS A 16 9.09 8.74 6.20
C CYS A 16 8.21 9.40 7.28
N GLU A 17 8.16 10.73 7.30
CA GLU A 17 7.27 11.48 8.19
C GLU A 17 5.80 11.12 7.93
N TYR A 18 5.38 11.12 6.66
CA TYR A 18 4.03 10.71 6.27
C TYR A 18 3.69 9.30 6.74
N ASP A 19 4.59 8.34 6.55
CA ASP A 19 4.37 6.95 6.96
C ASP A 19 4.38 6.78 8.50
N SER A 20 5.11 7.63 9.23
CA SER A 20 5.17 7.59 10.70
C SER A 20 3.87 8.03 11.38
N VAL A 21 3.12 8.96 10.75
CA VAL A 21 1.85 9.47 11.26
C VAL A 21 0.70 8.51 10.93
N GLY A 22 0.87 7.68 9.90
CA GLY A 22 -0.14 6.72 9.43
C GLY A 22 -1.43 7.42 8.94
N TYR A 23 -2.58 6.75 9.08
CA TYR A 23 -3.89 7.31 8.73
C TYR A 23 -4.49 8.19 9.85
N ALA A 24 -3.66 8.78 10.72
CA ALA A 24 -4.17 9.65 11.76
C ALA A 24 -4.92 10.85 11.12
N PRO A 25 -6.07 11.26 11.67
CA PRO A 25 -6.77 12.44 11.18
C PRO A 25 -5.84 13.64 11.26
N GLN A 26 -5.75 14.38 10.15
CA GLN A 26 -4.98 15.62 10.08
C GLN A 26 -5.37 16.54 11.23
N ARG A 27 -4.38 17.00 11.99
CA ARG A 27 -4.66 17.86 13.15
C ARG A 27 -5.10 19.24 12.66
N LYS A 28 -5.98 19.89 13.43
CA LYS A 28 -6.46 21.23 13.09
C LYS A 28 -5.27 22.21 13.01
N GLY A 29 -5.04 22.78 11.84
CA GLY A 29 -3.94 23.72 11.57
C GLY A 29 -2.70 23.12 10.90
N GLU A 30 -2.65 21.81 10.72
CA GLU A 30 -1.60 21.13 9.96
C GLU A 30 -1.87 21.27 8.45
N SER A 31 -0.83 21.50 7.64
CA SER A 31 -0.97 21.53 6.17
C SER A 31 -1.09 20.12 5.61
N ALA A 32 -1.91 19.92 4.57
CA ALA A 32 -2.01 18.62 3.91
C ALA A 32 -0.66 18.22 3.30
N PHE A 33 -0.38 16.92 3.26
CA PHE A 33 0.85 16.40 2.68
C PHE A 33 0.97 16.77 1.20
N GLN A 34 2.13 17.29 0.81
CA GLN A 34 2.33 17.95 -0.48
C GLN A 34 2.72 16.99 -1.60
N TRP A 35 1.80 16.09 -1.99
CA TRP A 35 2.04 15.09 -3.05
C TRP A 35 2.46 15.68 -4.40
N ALA A 36 2.05 16.90 -4.73
CA ALA A 36 2.47 17.58 -5.97
C ALA A 36 3.98 17.86 -6.00
N SER A 37 4.54 18.26 -4.86
CA SER A 37 5.97 18.50 -4.71
C SER A 37 6.75 17.19 -4.77
N ILE A 38 6.23 16.12 -4.15
CA ILE A 38 6.81 14.77 -4.22
C ILE A 38 6.88 14.30 -5.67
N GLU A 39 5.78 14.36 -6.42
CA GLU A 39 5.74 13.94 -7.82
C GLU A 39 6.78 14.68 -8.67
N THR A 40 6.83 16.01 -8.54
CA THR A 40 7.77 16.87 -9.27
C THR A 40 9.22 16.52 -8.94
N GLY A 41 9.54 16.34 -7.65
CA GLY A 41 10.87 15.98 -7.19
C GLY A 41 11.29 14.58 -7.65
N CYS A 42 10.39 13.59 -7.57
CA CYS A 42 10.66 12.25 -8.07
C CYS A 42 10.95 12.25 -9.57
N LEU A 43 10.18 12.99 -10.38
CA LEU A 43 10.44 13.12 -11.83
C LEU A 43 11.80 13.76 -12.12
N ALA A 44 12.26 14.71 -11.30
CA ALA A 44 13.59 15.29 -11.44
C ALA A 44 14.70 14.29 -11.07
N LEU A 45 14.50 13.49 -10.01
CA LEU A 45 15.44 12.44 -9.59
C LEU A 45 15.52 11.29 -10.59
N LEU A 46 14.39 10.86 -11.16
CA LEU A 46 14.35 9.77 -12.16
C LEU A 46 15.07 10.13 -13.47
N LYS A 47 15.24 11.42 -13.78
CA LYS A 47 16.11 11.88 -14.89
C LYS A 47 17.60 11.72 -14.57
N LYS A 48 17.98 11.68 -13.29
CA LYS A 48 19.36 11.53 -12.83
C LYS A 48 19.76 10.05 -12.67
N ALA A 49 18.86 9.21 -12.16
CA ALA A 49 19.11 7.78 -11.98
C ALA A 49 17.82 6.95 -12.01
N LYS A 50 17.94 5.70 -12.48
CA LYS A 50 16.87 4.69 -12.47
C LYS A 50 16.76 4.06 -11.07
N ASP A 51 16.16 4.78 -10.13
CA ASP A 51 16.04 4.35 -8.73
C ASP A 51 14.63 3.88 -8.40
N VAL A 52 14.52 2.62 -7.95
CA VAL A 52 13.26 1.94 -7.62
C VAL A 52 12.57 2.59 -6.42
N ARG A 53 13.33 3.12 -5.44
CA ARG A 53 12.75 3.83 -4.28
C ARG A 53 12.01 5.08 -4.76
N VAL A 54 12.65 5.83 -5.65
CA VAL A 54 12.06 7.03 -6.27
C VAL A 54 10.87 6.65 -7.15
N GLY A 55 10.94 5.54 -7.88
CA GLY A 55 9.82 5.00 -8.66
C GLY A 55 8.60 4.67 -7.80
N ILE A 56 8.80 4.09 -6.62
CA ILE A 56 7.73 3.81 -5.65
C ILE A 56 7.13 5.11 -5.09
N TRP A 57 7.95 6.09 -4.72
CA TRP A 57 7.44 7.40 -4.26
C TRP A 57 6.67 8.14 -5.34
N HIS A 58 7.13 8.08 -6.59
CA HIS A 58 6.43 8.63 -7.74
C HIS A 58 5.06 7.97 -7.91
N LEU A 59 5.00 6.62 -7.91
CA LEU A 59 3.74 5.87 -7.97
C LEU A 59 2.77 6.31 -6.85
N ARG A 60 3.25 6.41 -5.62
CA ARG A 60 2.43 6.88 -4.48
C ARG A 60 1.87 8.28 -4.71
N ALA A 61 2.69 9.20 -5.23
CA ALA A 61 2.26 10.56 -5.55
C ALA A 61 1.22 10.59 -6.68
N CYS A 62 1.38 9.75 -7.71
CA CYS A 62 0.41 9.62 -8.78
C CYS A 62 -0.95 9.15 -8.26
N ILE A 63 -0.98 8.09 -7.43
CA ILE A 63 -2.21 7.57 -6.82
C ILE A 63 -2.90 8.66 -6.00
N ALA A 64 -2.14 9.36 -5.14
CA ALA A 64 -2.69 10.37 -4.25
C ALA A 64 -3.30 11.57 -5.00
N ARG A 65 -2.78 11.88 -6.19
CA ARG A 65 -3.20 13.05 -6.98
C ARG A 65 -4.28 12.76 -8.00
N ARG A 66 -4.27 11.57 -8.59
CA ARG A 66 -5.09 11.23 -9.76
C ARG A 66 -5.83 9.90 -9.61
N GLY A 67 -5.82 9.29 -8.43
CA GLY A 67 -6.55 8.04 -8.18
C GLY A 67 -6.11 6.92 -9.11
N LEU A 68 -7.07 6.26 -9.76
CA LEU A 68 -6.82 5.08 -10.58
C LEU A 68 -6.05 5.38 -11.88
N SER A 69 -6.29 6.53 -12.52
CA SER A 69 -5.49 6.92 -13.70
C SER A 69 -4.04 7.21 -13.30
N GLY A 70 -3.84 7.88 -12.15
CA GLY A 70 -2.53 8.04 -11.54
C GLY A 70 -1.85 6.72 -11.20
N LEU A 71 -2.60 5.74 -10.68
CA LEU A 71 -2.08 4.40 -10.40
C LEU A 71 -1.57 3.75 -11.69
N ALA A 72 -2.37 3.75 -12.76
CA ALA A 72 -2.00 3.19 -14.06
C ALA A 72 -0.71 3.82 -14.63
N ASP A 73 -0.63 5.15 -14.63
CA ASP A 73 0.57 5.87 -15.10
C ASP A 73 1.80 5.58 -14.22
N GLY A 74 1.60 5.56 -12.90
CA GLY A 74 2.67 5.33 -11.93
C GLY A 74 3.26 3.93 -12.04
N VAL A 75 2.41 2.90 -12.14
CA VAL A 75 2.86 1.51 -12.21
C VAL A 75 3.47 1.20 -13.57
N ARG A 76 2.96 1.81 -14.65
CA ARG A 76 3.58 1.76 -15.98
C ARG A 76 4.98 2.36 -15.95
N SER A 77 5.14 3.54 -15.35
CA SER A 77 6.44 4.20 -15.22
C SER A 77 7.43 3.36 -14.40
N LEU A 78 6.96 2.70 -13.34
CA LEU A 78 7.78 1.78 -12.56
C LEU A 78 8.16 0.51 -13.35
N ALA A 79 7.22 -0.04 -14.13
CA ALA A 79 7.50 -1.18 -15.02
C ALA A 79 8.54 -0.82 -16.10
N ASP A 80 8.43 0.36 -16.70
CA ASP A 80 9.38 0.84 -17.71
C ASP A 80 10.76 1.15 -17.09
N LEU A 81 10.81 1.59 -15.83
CA LEU A 81 12.06 1.68 -15.08
C LEU A 81 12.68 0.30 -14.86
N MET A 82 11.88 -0.68 -14.43
CA MET A 82 12.28 -2.06 -14.15
C MET A 82 12.64 -2.88 -15.39
N SER A 83 12.42 -2.37 -16.60
CA SER A 83 12.85 -3.03 -17.84
C SER A 83 14.33 -2.79 -18.16
N ALA A 84 15.03 -1.94 -17.40
CA ALA A 84 16.46 -1.75 -17.53
C ALA A 84 17.24 -2.96 -16.98
N PRO A 85 18.48 -3.20 -17.45
CA PRO A 85 19.37 -4.18 -16.83
C PRO A 85 19.50 -3.94 -15.32
N VAL A 86 19.59 -5.00 -14.52
CA VAL A 86 19.66 -4.90 -13.06
C VAL A 86 20.88 -4.08 -12.61
N GLU A 87 21.95 -4.09 -13.40
CA GLU A 87 23.17 -3.31 -13.25
C GLU A 87 23.03 -1.85 -13.72
N GLU A 88 21.83 -1.37 -14.02
CA GLU A 88 21.53 0.05 -14.21
C GLU A 88 20.58 0.58 -13.12
N LEU A 89 19.94 -0.33 -12.39
CA LEU A 89 18.96 0.00 -11.36
C LEU A 89 19.62 0.40 -10.05
N HIS A 90 18.89 1.21 -9.29
CA HIS A 90 19.25 1.63 -7.94
C HIS A 90 18.11 1.30 -6.96
N PRO A 91 18.42 1.04 -5.68
CA PRO A 91 19.75 1.02 -5.08
C PRO A 91 20.60 -0.17 -5.56
N ARG A 92 21.92 0.01 -5.51
CA ARG A 92 22.87 -1.03 -5.89
C ARG A 92 23.06 -1.99 -4.73
N ALA A 93 23.12 -3.29 -5.04
CA ALA A 93 23.61 -4.28 -4.11
C ALA A 93 25.07 -4.01 -3.74
N LEU A 94 25.44 -4.35 -2.51
CA LEU A 94 26.84 -4.46 -2.12
C LEU A 94 27.51 -5.66 -2.84
N PRO A 95 28.86 -5.75 -2.87
CA PRO A 95 29.59 -6.77 -3.64
C PRO A 95 29.22 -8.24 -3.36
N ASP A 96 28.64 -8.53 -2.19
CA ASP A 96 28.26 -9.88 -1.76
C ASP A 96 26.73 -10.05 -1.58
N GLU A 97 25.94 -9.09 -2.05
CA GLU A 97 24.48 -9.09 -1.96
C GLU A 97 23.83 -9.37 -3.32
N SER A 98 22.64 -9.98 -3.31
CA SER A 98 21.86 -10.15 -4.54
C SER A 98 21.26 -8.81 -5.00
N PRO A 99 21.52 -8.38 -6.25
CA PRO A 99 20.83 -7.23 -6.84
C PRO A 99 19.32 -7.39 -6.84
N GLY A 100 18.82 -8.60 -7.14
CA GLY A 100 17.39 -8.91 -7.11
C GLY A 100 16.80 -8.72 -5.71
N GLU A 101 17.43 -9.27 -4.67
CA GLU A 101 16.95 -9.14 -3.28
C GLU A 101 16.94 -7.68 -2.83
N THR A 102 17.98 -6.92 -3.19
CA THR A 102 18.09 -5.49 -2.88
C THR A 102 16.92 -4.69 -3.45
N LEU A 103 16.55 -4.95 -4.70
CA LEU A 103 15.40 -4.30 -5.33
C LEU A 103 14.07 -4.81 -4.74
N LEU A 104 13.98 -6.11 -4.43
CA LEU A 104 12.78 -6.73 -3.87
C LEU A 104 12.38 -6.13 -2.53
N ILE A 105 13.33 -5.76 -1.66
CA ILE A 105 13.06 -5.09 -0.38
C ILE A 105 12.19 -3.85 -0.58
N HIS A 106 12.44 -3.07 -1.64
CA HIS A 106 11.69 -1.86 -1.94
C HIS A 106 10.39 -2.14 -2.70
N LEU A 107 10.42 -3.07 -3.66
CA LEU A 107 9.23 -3.48 -4.42
C LEU A 107 8.22 -4.25 -3.57
N GLY A 108 8.62 -4.80 -2.43
CA GLY A 108 7.74 -5.47 -1.48
C GLY A 108 6.57 -4.61 -1.03
N TRP A 109 6.66 -3.28 -1.14
CA TRP A 109 5.53 -2.38 -0.95
C TRP A 109 4.32 -2.72 -1.85
N LEU A 110 4.55 -3.12 -3.11
CA LEU A 110 3.50 -3.56 -4.05
C LEU A 110 2.79 -4.85 -3.62
N ALA A 111 3.44 -5.68 -2.80
CA ALA A 111 2.84 -6.86 -2.19
C ALA A 111 2.16 -6.55 -0.84
N GLY A 112 2.36 -5.35 -0.32
CA GLY A 112 1.95 -4.94 1.02
C GLY A 112 0.46 -4.57 1.14
N PRO A 113 -0.08 -4.61 2.37
CA PRO A 113 -1.48 -4.23 2.63
C PRO A 113 -1.76 -2.76 2.32
N GLN A 114 -0.77 -1.88 2.43
CA GLN A 114 -0.93 -0.45 2.13
C GLN A 114 -1.21 -0.22 0.64
N PHE A 115 -0.49 -0.91 -0.25
CA PHE A 115 -0.75 -0.84 -1.69
C PHE A 115 -2.13 -1.42 -2.03
N LEU A 116 -2.50 -2.57 -1.46
CA LEU A 116 -3.83 -3.16 -1.68
C LEU A 116 -4.96 -2.24 -1.24
N HIS A 117 -4.81 -1.58 -0.09
CA HIS A 117 -5.77 -0.58 0.38
C HIS A 117 -5.85 0.62 -0.57
N GLN A 118 -4.70 1.14 -1.03
CA GLN A 118 -4.67 2.25 -1.98
C GLN A 118 -5.25 1.88 -3.34
N LEU A 119 -4.99 0.67 -3.84
CA LEU A 119 -5.57 0.15 -5.07
C LEU A 119 -7.10 0.08 -4.96
N GLY A 120 -7.63 -0.53 -3.90
CA GLY A 120 -9.07 -0.65 -3.68
C GLY A 120 -9.78 0.70 -3.47
N SER A 121 -9.13 1.64 -2.78
CA SER A 121 -9.68 2.98 -2.51
C SER A 121 -9.39 4.00 -3.62
N SER A 122 -8.66 3.62 -4.66
CA SER A 122 -8.36 4.51 -5.79
C SER A 122 -9.64 4.89 -6.51
N ARG A 123 -9.81 6.21 -6.70
CA ARG A 123 -10.99 6.80 -7.33
C ARG A 123 -10.86 6.82 -8.84
N PHE A 124 -12.00 6.61 -9.49
CA PHE A 124 -12.18 6.81 -10.91
C PHE A 124 -12.29 8.31 -11.24
N GLU A 125 -11.59 8.77 -12.27
CA GLU A 125 -11.56 10.19 -12.63
C GLU A 125 -12.95 10.70 -13.02
N ASP A 126 -13.33 11.89 -12.56
CA ASP A 126 -14.67 12.48 -12.76
C ASP A 126 -15.85 11.61 -12.31
N ARG A 127 -15.62 10.66 -11.38
CA ARG A 127 -16.65 9.81 -10.80
C ARG A 127 -16.46 9.69 -9.29
N ASP A 128 -17.55 9.78 -8.53
CA ASP A 128 -17.53 9.53 -7.08
C ASP A 128 -17.61 8.02 -6.79
N ALA A 129 -16.67 7.26 -7.33
CA ALA A 129 -16.58 5.82 -7.16
C ALA A 129 -15.13 5.36 -7.10
N THR A 130 -14.88 4.34 -6.30
CA THR A 130 -13.58 3.67 -6.15
C THR A 130 -13.55 2.31 -6.84
N LEU A 131 -12.36 1.71 -6.97
CA LEU A 131 -12.23 0.33 -7.44
C LEU A 131 -13.05 -0.65 -6.57
N ASN A 132 -13.07 -0.47 -5.25
CA ASN A 132 -13.89 -1.27 -4.33
C ASN A 132 -15.40 -1.07 -4.53
N ASP A 133 -15.84 0.14 -4.92
CA ASP A 133 -17.24 0.38 -5.26
C ASP A 133 -17.61 -0.36 -6.55
N LEU A 134 -16.72 -0.35 -7.56
CA LEU A 134 -16.92 -1.14 -8.78
C LEU A 134 -16.99 -2.65 -8.50
N ILE A 135 -16.03 -3.18 -7.74
CA ILE A 135 -15.98 -4.60 -7.36
C ILE A 135 -17.25 -5.01 -6.58
N GLY A 136 -17.68 -4.14 -5.66
CA GLY A 136 -18.87 -4.32 -4.84
C GLY A 136 -20.19 -4.00 -5.54
N GLY A 137 -20.19 -3.65 -6.83
CA GLY A 137 -21.42 -3.34 -7.59
C GLY A 137 -22.10 -2.03 -7.22
N ARG A 138 -21.39 -1.12 -6.55
CA ARG A 138 -21.86 0.21 -6.10
C ARG A 138 -21.47 1.35 -7.05
N ALA A 139 -20.89 1.05 -8.21
CA ALA A 139 -20.42 2.04 -9.18
C ALA A 139 -21.24 2.04 -10.50
N ALA A 140 -22.57 2.08 -10.42
CA ALA A 140 -23.47 2.04 -11.58
C ALA A 140 -23.11 3.10 -12.66
N ALA A 141 -22.77 4.32 -12.24
CA ALA A 141 -22.40 5.41 -13.14
C ALA A 141 -21.14 5.16 -14.00
N ILE A 142 -20.25 4.25 -13.57
CA ILE A 142 -19.10 3.80 -14.36
C ILE A 142 -19.55 2.78 -15.40
N VAL A 143 -20.46 1.92 -14.99
CA VAL A 143 -20.88 0.72 -15.69
C VAL A 143 -21.91 1.03 -16.78
N GLU A 144 -22.75 2.04 -16.60
CA GLU A 144 -23.80 2.42 -17.57
C GLU A 144 -23.26 3.22 -18.76
N ASP A 145 -22.28 4.10 -18.52
CA ASP A 145 -21.63 4.91 -19.56
C ASP A 145 -20.64 4.04 -20.36
N ARG A 146 -20.97 3.74 -21.61
CA ARG A 146 -20.16 2.87 -22.49
C ARG A 146 -18.74 3.38 -22.67
N ASP A 147 -18.57 4.67 -22.95
CA ASP A 147 -17.25 5.22 -23.25
C ASP A 147 -16.40 5.29 -21.99
N TYR A 148 -17.01 5.64 -20.86
CA TYR A 148 -16.34 5.60 -19.57
C TYR A 148 -15.95 4.17 -19.17
N ARG A 149 -16.85 3.21 -19.32
CA ARG A 149 -16.61 1.79 -19.04
C ARG A 149 -15.45 1.23 -19.86
N LEU A 150 -15.36 1.58 -21.15
CA LEU A 150 -14.23 1.19 -22.00
C LEU A 150 -12.91 1.77 -21.49
N ARG A 151 -12.87 3.07 -21.16
CA ARG A 151 -11.67 3.70 -20.58
C ARG A 151 -11.27 3.08 -19.24
N ALA A 152 -12.23 2.85 -18.36
CA ALA A 152 -12.02 2.18 -17.08
C ALA A 152 -11.45 0.77 -17.28
N ASN A 153 -11.96 0.03 -18.28
CA ASN A 153 -11.48 -1.31 -18.58
C ASN A 153 -10.02 -1.29 -19.09
N THR A 154 -9.68 -0.34 -19.96
CA THR A 154 -8.30 -0.12 -20.40
C THR A 154 -7.39 0.19 -19.22
N LEU A 155 -7.79 1.08 -18.31
CA LEU A 155 -6.99 1.41 -17.12
C LEU A 155 -6.73 0.18 -16.23
N VAL A 156 -7.75 -0.65 -16.00
CA VAL A 156 -7.59 -1.88 -15.19
C VAL A 156 -6.60 -2.84 -15.84
N HIS A 157 -6.70 -3.06 -17.15
CA HIS A 157 -5.78 -3.93 -17.89
C HIS A 157 -4.35 -3.35 -17.90
N ASP A 158 -4.19 -2.04 -18.11
CA ASP A 158 -2.90 -1.36 -18.08
C ASP A 158 -2.16 -1.56 -16.75
N ILE A 159 -2.90 -1.54 -15.64
CA ILE A 159 -2.38 -1.82 -14.30
C ILE A 159 -1.96 -3.28 -14.18
N GLN A 160 -2.79 -4.23 -14.63
CA GLN A 160 -2.49 -5.67 -14.59
C GLN A 160 -1.23 -6.01 -15.39
N ASP A 161 -1.14 -5.48 -16.60
CA ASP A 161 0.00 -5.70 -17.51
C ASP A 161 1.28 -5.14 -16.90
N SER A 162 1.23 -3.94 -16.33
CA SER A 162 2.39 -3.30 -15.71
C SER A 162 2.86 -4.01 -14.44
N LEU A 163 1.93 -4.48 -13.58
CA LEU A 163 2.28 -5.31 -12.42
C LEU A 163 2.91 -6.64 -12.85
N SER A 164 2.39 -7.25 -13.92
CA SER A 164 2.94 -8.50 -14.47
C SER A 164 4.35 -8.31 -15.02
N ARG A 165 4.61 -7.21 -15.74
CA ARG A 165 5.96 -6.84 -16.20
C ARG A 165 6.95 -6.65 -15.05
N ILE A 166 6.56 -5.96 -13.96
CA ILE A 166 7.42 -5.80 -12.78
C ILE A 166 7.75 -7.16 -12.16
N ARG A 167 6.75 -8.04 -12.04
CA ARG A 167 6.94 -9.41 -11.54
C ARG A 167 7.90 -10.20 -12.41
N GLU A 168 7.78 -10.10 -13.73
CA GLU A 168 8.68 -10.76 -14.70
C GLU A 168 10.12 -10.22 -14.61
N SER A 169 10.31 -8.90 -14.47
CA SER A 169 11.63 -8.31 -14.25
C SER A 169 12.30 -8.84 -12.97
N ILE A 170 11.54 -9.04 -11.90
CA ILE A 170 12.06 -9.58 -10.64
C ILE A 170 12.33 -11.08 -10.74
N ALA A 171 11.49 -11.83 -11.45
CA ALA A 171 11.73 -13.24 -11.75
C ALA A 171 13.02 -13.44 -12.57
N ALA A 172 13.31 -12.53 -13.51
CA ALA A 172 14.55 -12.53 -14.27
C ALA A 172 15.79 -12.24 -13.41
N ALA A 173 15.61 -11.59 -12.25
CA ALA A 173 16.63 -11.39 -11.23
C ALA A 173 16.66 -12.49 -10.16
N GLU A 174 16.09 -13.68 -10.46
CA GLU A 174 16.03 -14.86 -9.59
C GLU A 174 15.32 -14.62 -8.25
N GLN A 175 14.29 -13.77 -8.26
CA GLN A 175 13.50 -13.41 -7.09
C GLN A 175 12.00 -13.54 -7.37
N GLU A 176 11.17 -13.53 -6.32
CA GLU A 176 9.72 -13.60 -6.46
C GLU A 176 9.02 -12.41 -5.80
N LEU A 177 8.22 -11.69 -6.60
CA LEU A 177 7.34 -10.62 -6.12
C LEU A 177 5.87 -11.08 -6.15
N ASN A 178 5.27 -11.26 -4.97
CA ASN A 178 3.88 -11.71 -4.85
C ASN A 178 2.88 -10.54 -4.92
N VAL A 179 2.37 -10.26 -6.12
CA VAL A 179 1.29 -9.29 -6.39
C VAL A 179 -0.06 -9.95 -6.67
N SER A 180 -0.23 -11.24 -6.37
CA SER A 180 -1.42 -12.03 -6.76
C SER A 180 -2.72 -11.41 -6.24
N ARG A 181 -2.73 -10.93 -5.00
CA ARG A 181 -3.92 -10.25 -4.42
C ARG A 181 -4.33 -9.01 -5.20
N ALA A 182 -3.37 -8.22 -5.69
CA ALA A 182 -3.67 -7.04 -6.49
C ALA A 182 -4.23 -7.43 -7.86
N LEU A 183 -3.62 -8.44 -8.49
CA LEU A 183 -4.07 -8.99 -9.77
C LEU A 183 -5.48 -9.59 -9.68
N ASP A 184 -5.81 -10.28 -8.58
CA ASP A 184 -7.13 -10.84 -8.33
C ASP A 184 -8.21 -9.74 -8.21
N LEU A 185 -7.93 -8.68 -7.45
CA LEU A 185 -8.84 -7.53 -7.34
C LEU A 185 -9.10 -6.88 -8.70
N LEU A 186 -8.05 -6.68 -9.49
CA LEU A 186 -8.14 -6.12 -10.84
C LEU A 186 -8.91 -7.05 -11.79
N SER A 187 -8.72 -8.37 -11.69
CA SER A 187 -9.45 -9.37 -12.47
C SER A 187 -10.95 -9.34 -12.20
N VAL A 188 -11.34 -9.19 -10.93
CA VAL A 188 -12.75 -9.00 -10.55
C VAL A 188 -13.29 -7.69 -11.13
N ALA A 189 -12.54 -6.59 -11.03
CA ALA A 189 -12.95 -5.30 -11.61
C ALA A 189 -13.14 -5.37 -13.14
N ALA A 190 -12.20 -5.98 -13.87
CA ALA A 190 -12.28 -6.20 -15.31
C ALA A 190 -13.50 -7.05 -15.69
N SER A 191 -13.78 -8.10 -14.90
CA SER A 191 -14.95 -8.96 -15.11
C SER A 191 -16.27 -8.17 -14.96
N ARG A 192 -16.37 -7.27 -13.97
CA ARG A 192 -17.55 -6.40 -13.79
C ARG A 192 -17.76 -5.46 -14.98
N LEU A 193 -16.68 -4.83 -15.46
CA LEU A 193 -16.73 -3.93 -16.61
C LEU A 193 -17.13 -4.66 -17.90
N THR A 194 -16.71 -5.91 -18.06
CA THR A 194 -17.05 -6.75 -19.23
C THR A 194 -18.48 -7.28 -19.16
N GLN A 195 -18.94 -7.77 -18.01
CA GLN A 195 -20.30 -8.32 -17.85
C GLN A 195 -21.39 -7.29 -18.17
N ALA A 196 -21.17 -6.04 -17.80
CA ALA A 196 -22.10 -4.96 -18.11
C ALA A 196 -22.17 -4.59 -19.60
N GLN A 197 -21.11 -4.88 -20.36
CA GLN A 197 -21.12 -4.73 -21.80
C GLN A 197 -22.05 -5.77 -22.46
N ALA A 198 -22.09 -7.00 -21.92
CA ALA A 198 -22.98 -8.05 -22.41
C ALA A 198 -24.46 -7.77 -22.08
N GLY A 199 -24.75 -7.23 -20.89
CA GLY A 199 -26.13 -6.90 -20.46
C GLY A 199 -26.78 -5.74 -21.23
N GLY A 200 -25.99 -4.86 -21.86
CA GLY A 200 -26.50 -3.73 -22.64
C GLY A 200 -26.82 -4.03 -24.11
N ALA A 201 -26.47 -5.22 -24.62
CA ALA A 201 -26.70 -5.59 -26.02
C ALA A 201 -28.06 -6.29 -26.27
N ASP A 202 -28.74 -6.78 -25.22
CA ASP A 202 -29.97 -7.58 -25.33
C ASP A 202 -31.24 -6.86 -24.82
N SER A 203 -31.16 -5.56 -24.50
CA SER A 203 -32.33 -4.79 -24.07
C SER A 203 -33.08 -4.18 -25.25
N ALA A 204 -33.66 -5.02 -26.10
CA ALA A 204 -34.74 -4.65 -27.01
C ALA A 204 -35.87 -5.70 -26.95
N SER A 205 -36.98 -5.31 -26.31
CA SER A 205 -38.28 -6.02 -26.14
C SER A 205 -38.25 -7.24 -25.18
N VAL A 206 -39.14 -7.40 -24.19
CA VAL A 206 -40.60 -7.22 -24.18
C VAL A 206 -41.10 -6.89 -22.74
N GLU A 207 -42.12 -6.02 -22.65
CA GLU A 207 -42.92 -5.69 -21.45
C GLU A 207 -44.08 -6.68 -21.15
N SER A 208 -44.59 -6.57 -19.91
CA SER A 208 -45.93 -6.98 -19.40
C SER A 208 -46.06 -8.43 -18.90
N ASP A 209 -46.72 -8.77 -17.78
CA ASP A 209 -47.42 -8.06 -16.71
C ASP A 209 -47.59 -9.05 -15.52
N ALA A 210 -47.85 -8.55 -14.31
CA ALA A 210 -48.04 -9.27 -13.03
C ALA A 210 -49.47 -9.92 -12.89
N PRO A 211 -50.01 -10.43 -11.74
CA PRO A 211 -49.58 -10.32 -10.32
C PRO A 211 -49.98 -11.45 -9.29
N VAL A 212 -49.69 -11.19 -7.99
CA VAL A 212 -50.26 -11.68 -6.67
C VAL A 212 -50.04 -13.16 -6.25
N ASP A 213 -49.77 -13.59 -5.00
CA ASP A 213 -50.11 -13.09 -3.65
C ASP A 213 -49.14 -13.64 -2.55
N ALA A 214 -49.11 -12.97 -1.40
CA ALA A 214 -48.48 -13.40 -0.14
C ALA A 214 -49.43 -14.28 0.70
N PRO A 215 -48.97 -14.91 1.81
CA PRO A 215 -49.05 -14.19 3.08
C PRO A 215 -47.90 -14.45 4.07
N ALA A 216 -47.95 -13.66 5.13
CA ALA A 216 -46.96 -13.42 6.17
C ALA A 216 -46.82 -14.51 7.25
N GLY A 217 -45.66 -14.50 7.92
CA GLY A 217 -45.43 -15.15 9.21
C GLY A 217 -44.15 -14.63 9.87
N ALA A 218 -44.31 -13.72 10.83
CA ALA A 218 -43.24 -13.07 11.59
C ALA A 218 -42.76 -13.90 12.78
N SER A 219 -41.45 -13.85 13.10
CA SER A 219 -40.89 -13.66 14.45
C SER A 219 -39.34 -13.64 14.41
N ALA A 220 -38.75 -12.64 15.08
CA ALA A 220 -37.30 -12.45 15.27
C ALA A 220 -36.87 -12.90 16.69
N PRO A 221 -35.63 -12.62 17.16
CA PRO A 221 -34.47 -13.50 17.11
C PRO A 221 -34.03 -14.01 18.51
N GLY A 222 -33.51 -15.23 18.57
CA GLY A 222 -32.86 -15.77 19.77
C GLY A 222 -31.40 -15.36 19.84
N ALA A 223 -31.06 -14.57 20.87
CA ALA A 223 -29.70 -14.19 21.20
C ALA A 223 -28.86 -15.41 21.59
N GLN A 224 -27.86 -15.75 20.79
CA GLN A 224 -26.74 -16.58 21.20
C GLN A 224 -25.53 -15.68 21.45
N GLN A 225 -25.03 -15.75 22.67
CA GLN A 225 -23.87 -15.02 23.17
C GLN A 225 -22.64 -15.30 22.30
N PRO A 226 -21.79 -14.28 22.05
CA PRO A 226 -20.55 -14.48 21.32
C PRO A 226 -19.59 -15.32 22.19
N MET A 227 -19.21 -16.49 21.69
CA MET A 227 -18.01 -17.18 22.15
C MET A 227 -16.81 -16.27 21.88
N ALA A 228 -16.08 -15.91 22.94
CA ALA A 228 -14.83 -15.17 22.86
C ALA A 228 -13.78 -15.99 22.09
N GLY A 229 -13.63 -15.72 20.80
CA GLY A 229 -12.46 -16.12 20.04
C GLY A 229 -11.23 -15.29 20.47
N PRO A 230 -10.00 -15.83 20.36
CA PRO A 230 -8.79 -15.12 20.75
C PRO A 230 -8.43 -14.06 19.71
N GLY A 231 -9.18 -12.97 19.70
CA GLY A 231 -8.99 -11.80 18.84
C GLY A 231 -9.45 -10.50 19.50
N GLY A 232 -9.38 -10.45 20.84
CA GLY A 232 -9.78 -9.29 21.62
C GLY A 232 -8.88 -8.08 21.38
N VAL A 233 -9.48 -6.89 21.44
CA VAL A 233 -8.76 -5.61 21.58
C VAL A 233 -7.73 -5.75 22.71
N LEU A 234 -6.45 -5.46 22.43
CA LEU A 234 -5.37 -5.49 23.42
C LEU A 234 -5.56 -4.33 24.40
N ARG A 235 -5.75 -4.65 25.69
CA ARG A 235 -6.09 -3.67 26.76
C ARG A 235 -4.95 -3.40 27.73
N SER A 236 -3.87 -4.16 27.67
CA SER A 236 -2.72 -4.02 28.57
C SER A 236 -1.39 -4.33 27.89
N ARG A 237 -0.28 -3.77 28.38
CA ARG A 237 1.08 -4.12 27.91
C ARG A 237 1.39 -5.62 28.06
N GLN A 238 0.81 -6.25 29.07
CA GLN A 238 0.95 -7.68 29.30
C GLN A 238 0.26 -8.50 28.20
N GLU A 239 -0.94 -8.08 27.77
CA GLU A 239 -1.63 -8.70 26.63
C GLU A 239 -0.88 -8.52 25.31
N VAL A 240 -0.25 -7.34 25.11
CA VAL A 240 0.62 -7.08 23.95
C VAL A 240 1.82 -8.04 23.95
N GLY A 241 2.49 -8.21 25.10
CA GLY A 241 3.60 -9.16 25.24
C GLY A 241 3.18 -10.59 24.88
N ALA A 242 2.07 -11.06 25.44
CA ALA A 242 1.53 -12.40 25.15
C ALA A 242 1.03 -12.58 23.71
N ALA A 243 0.68 -11.50 23.01
CA ALA A 243 0.36 -11.54 21.59
C ALA A 243 1.64 -11.64 20.74
N LEU A 244 2.68 -10.87 21.07
CA LEU A 244 3.98 -10.95 20.41
C LEU A 244 4.62 -12.33 20.55
N ASP A 245 4.53 -12.96 21.73
CA ASP A 245 5.00 -14.33 21.93
C ASP A 245 4.35 -15.31 20.94
N ARG A 246 3.02 -15.21 20.77
CA ARG A 246 2.28 -16.06 19.83
C ARG A 246 2.67 -15.81 18.38
N ILE A 247 2.96 -14.55 18.02
CA ILE A 247 3.40 -14.19 16.67
C ILE A 247 4.82 -14.70 16.41
N VAL A 248 5.75 -14.51 17.36
CA VAL A 248 7.12 -15.02 17.25
C VAL A 248 7.13 -16.54 17.11
N GLU A 249 6.30 -17.24 17.90
CA GLU A 249 6.18 -18.69 17.82
C GLU A 249 5.61 -19.16 16.47
N TYR A 250 4.61 -18.45 15.94
CA TYR A 250 4.09 -18.73 14.59
C TYR A 250 5.21 -18.68 13.56
N PHE A 251 6.02 -17.62 13.53
CA PHE A 251 7.11 -17.49 12.55
C PHE A 251 8.19 -18.56 12.77
N ARG A 252 8.54 -18.91 14.00
CA ARG A 252 9.52 -19.98 14.27
C ARG A 252 9.06 -21.34 13.73
N VAL A 253 7.77 -21.63 13.82
CA VAL A 253 7.20 -22.92 13.42
C VAL A 253 6.89 -22.97 11.92
N HIS A 254 6.34 -21.89 11.35
CA HIS A 254 5.83 -21.88 9.99
C HIS A 254 6.79 -21.26 8.97
N GLU A 255 7.68 -20.34 9.41
CA GLU A 255 8.56 -19.58 8.52
C GLU A 255 9.94 -19.34 9.20
N PRO A 256 10.73 -20.39 9.45
CA PRO A 256 11.95 -20.31 10.27
C PRO A 256 13.05 -19.38 9.71
N SER A 257 13.05 -19.11 8.41
CA SER A 257 13.96 -18.17 7.75
C SER A 257 13.44 -16.73 7.73
N HIS A 258 12.22 -16.47 8.21
CA HIS A 258 11.63 -15.14 8.23
C HIS A 258 12.35 -14.26 9.25
N PRO A 259 12.68 -12.99 8.95
CA PRO A 259 13.45 -12.13 9.85
C PRO A 259 12.63 -11.53 11.02
N ALA A 260 11.28 -11.59 10.95
CA ALA A 260 10.40 -11.02 11.97
C ALA A 260 10.65 -11.48 13.42
N PRO A 261 10.94 -12.76 13.73
CA PRO A 261 11.23 -13.21 15.09
C PRO A 261 12.34 -12.39 15.77
N ILE A 262 13.38 -12.01 15.04
CA ILE A 262 14.51 -11.25 15.57
C ILE A 262 14.04 -9.84 15.98
N PHE A 263 13.31 -9.17 15.09
CA PHE A 263 12.80 -7.82 15.33
C PHE A 263 11.70 -7.79 16.40
N LEU A 264 10.78 -8.74 16.38
CA LEU A 264 9.68 -8.83 17.35
C LEU A 264 10.20 -9.16 18.75
N SER A 265 11.21 -10.04 18.87
CA SER A 265 11.86 -10.32 20.17
C SER A 265 12.58 -9.07 20.71
N ARG A 266 13.18 -8.27 19.83
CA ARG A 266 13.80 -6.99 20.21
C ARG A 266 12.75 -5.99 20.71
N ILE A 267 11.65 -5.83 19.98
CA ILE A 267 10.50 -4.98 20.36
C ILE A 267 9.91 -5.44 21.71
N GLN A 268 9.79 -6.75 21.93
CA GLN A 268 9.27 -7.31 23.18
C GLN A 268 10.15 -6.95 24.39
N ARG A 269 11.48 -7.00 24.25
CA ARG A 269 12.42 -6.57 25.30
C ARG A 269 12.28 -5.07 25.62
N MET A 270 11.89 -4.27 24.63
CA MET A 270 11.73 -2.82 24.75
C MET A 270 10.38 -2.38 25.34
N LEU A 271 9.34 -3.24 25.34
CA LEU A 271 8.02 -2.91 25.89
C LEU A 271 8.01 -2.62 27.40
N GLY A 272 9.04 -3.09 28.11
CA GLY A 272 9.24 -2.85 29.55
C GLY A 272 10.25 -1.74 29.88
N ALA A 273 11.01 -1.26 28.89
CA ALA A 273 12.08 -0.29 29.10
C ALA A 273 11.56 1.16 29.06
N GLY A 274 12.18 2.04 29.84
CA GLY A 274 11.92 3.48 29.75
C GLY A 274 12.35 4.03 28.38
N PHE A 275 11.69 5.09 27.89
CA PHE A 275 12.06 5.73 26.62
C PHE A 275 13.57 6.06 26.53
N GLU A 276 14.19 6.44 27.66
CA GLU A 276 15.62 6.73 27.75
C GLU A 276 16.52 5.50 27.54
N GLU A 277 16.12 4.33 28.06
CA GLU A 277 16.86 3.07 27.88
C GLU A 277 16.77 2.57 26.44
N VAL A 278 15.60 2.73 25.82
CA VAL A 278 15.36 2.42 24.41
C VAL A 278 16.20 3.31 23.49
N MET A 279 16.28 4.62 23.78
CA MET A 279 17.08 5.56 22.99
C MET A 279 18.58 5.31 23.13
N ALA A 280 19.06 4.95 24.32
CA ALA A 280 20.45 4.60 24.55
C ALA A 280 20.87 3.30 23.83
N GLU A 281 19.95 2.34 23.67
CA GLU A 281 20.20 1.08 22.96
C GLU A 281 20.15 1.23 21.43
N LEU A 282 19.26 2.08 20.92
CA LEU A 282 19.10 2.29 19.47
C LEU A 282 20.14 3.27 18.89
N TYR A 283 20.63 4.21 19.69
CA TYR A 283 21.57 5.25 19.25
C TYR A 283 22.61 5.52 20.35
N PRO A 284 23.75 4.81 20.33
CA PRO A 284 24.82 5.00 21.32
C PRO A 284 25.34 6.46 21.38
N GLU A 285 25.18 7.22 20.28
CA GLU A 285 25.60 8.62 20.18
C GLU A 285 24.50 9.67 20.45
N ALA A 286 23.24 9.26 20.69
CA ALA A 286 22.12 10.17 20.93
C ALA A 286 22.20 10.93 22.28
N ALA A 287 23.05 10.48 23.21
CA ALA A 287 23.29 11.18 24.48
C ALA A 287 23.76 12.63 24.26
N SER A 288 24.50 12.91 23.17
CA SER A 288 24.93 14.28 22.85
C SER A 288 23.77 15.17 22.36
N LEU A 289 22.78 14.58 21.69
CA LEU A 289 21.60 15.28 21.17
C LEU A 289 20.60 15.63 22.28
N VAL A 290 20.38 14.70 23.21
CA VAL A 290 19.54 14.91 24.41
C VAL A 290 20.17 15.95 25.34
N ALA A 291 21.51 15.95 25.49
CA ALA A 291 22.23 16.97 26.24
C ALA A 291 22.15 18.37 25.63
N GLN A 292 22.02 18.48 24.30
CA GLN A 292 21.81 19.75 23.60
C GLN A 292 20.38 20.27 23.75
N LEU A 293 19.38 19.39 23.77
CA LEU A 293 17.97 19.74 23.97
C LEU A 293 17.65 20.14 25.42
N SER A 294 18.42 19.65 26.39
CA SER A 294 18.18 19.87 27.82
C SER A 294 18.77 21.16 28.39
N ARG A 295 19.43 22.00 27.57
CA ARG A 295 19.93 23.31 28.01
C ARG A 295 18.82 24.36 27.97
N PRO A 296 18.35 24.91 29.10
CA PRO A 296 17.44 26.04 29.08
C PRO A 296 18.14 27.26 28.49
N GLN A 297 17.49 27.92 27.51
CA GLN A 297 17.96 29.19 26.98
C GLN A 297 17.95 30.24 28.10
N SER A 298 19.12 30.72 28.50
CA SER A 298 19.26 31.84 29.42
C SER A 298 18.90 33.12 28.67
N SER A 299 17.72 33.69 28.96
CA SER A 299 17.34 35.02 28.49
C SER A 299 18.25 36.08 29.11
N LYS A 300 18.76 37.01 28.29
CA LYS A 300 19.36 38.27 28.73
C LYS A 300 18.33 39.39 28.62
#